data_AF-A0A7S3CL19-F1
#
_entry.id   AF-A0A7S3CL19-F1
#
_cell.length_a   1.000
_cell.length_b   1.000
_cell.length_c   1.000
_cell.angle_alpha   90.00
_cell.angle_beta   90.00
_cell.angle_gamma   90.00
#
_symmetry.space_group_name_H-M   'P 1'
#
loop_
_entity.id
_entity.type
_entity.pdbx_description
1 polymer ?
#
loop_
_entity_poly.entity_id
_entity_poly.type
_entity_poly.pdbx_seq_one_letter_code
_entity_poly.pdbx_strand_id
1 'polypeptide(L)'
;FISRNKHRGNSQMGKNKTANKNDPESLKEAGNKAFARREFTEAINFYTKAIALKADNHVYFANRANAHLELGHMNECIADCEAALKIEPSFAKAFFRKAKANLYLDNVEEAKKVAESGLAKDKESDMLKELLLEIESQLAQDKSLPKDHPARKSFEEYKKWAVESQGVLLTKNNVRFENENFKVAVASQNVAKGEDVIQVPSTAWITMEVVQQDNATVDAILKAMKTEDQGKLSFPWRVPIFSVFLAQERAKPSEKYATFLKSFPTDASYFPVLFSEKQMEAIKGSQLTQIVNIRRQAIANNYQFLCTIHPDLKSKVTLEQYTEAYVLINSRAKDMKYTDGTIRQVLIPYIEVSPVSYSQEENVSLVGQ
;
A
#
# COMPACT_ATOMS: atom_id res chain seq x y z
N PHE A 1 74.01 43.45 30.74
CA PHE A 1 74.82 42.34 31.27
C PHE A 1 74.63 41.09 30.40
N ILE A 2 75.66 40.81 29.60
CA ILE A 2 76.10 39.56 28.95
C ILE A 2 75.58 38.28 29.67
N SER A 3 75.12 37.16 29.08
CA SER A 3 75.70 36.31 28.01
C SER A 3 74.76 35.17 27.53
N ARG A 4 74.74 34.93 26.21
CA ARG A 4 74.87 33.68 25.41
C ARG A 4 74.35 32.29 25.88
N ASN A 5 73.47 31.72 25.03
CA ASN A 5 73.55 30.42 24.31
C ASN A 5 74.15 29.15 24.96
N LYS A 6 73.40 28.03 25.02
CA LYS A 6 73.42 26.89 24.05
C LYS A 6 72.54 25.68 24.47
N HIS A 7 72.10 24.95 23.45
CA HIS A 7 71.26 23.74 23.39
C HIS A 7 71.58 22.55 24.33
N ARG A 8 70.51 21.84 24.71
CA ARG A 8 70.27 20.36 24.69
C ARG A 8 68.80 20.19 25.14
N GLY A 9 67.84 19.60 24.40
CA GLY A 9 67.87 18.36 23.64
C GLY A 9 67.18 17.26 24.46
N ASN A 10 65.85 17.15 24.37
CA ASN A 10 65.01 15.93 24.56
C ASN A 10 63.53 16.37 24.64
N SER A 11 62.78 16.29 23.54
CA SER A 11 61.98 15.12 23.14
C SER A 11 60.90 14.75 24.15
N GLN A 12 59.69 15.29 23.97
CA GLN A 12 58.49 14.51 24.23
C GLN A 12 57.47 14.77 23.12
N MET A 13 57.18 13.66 22.45
CA MET A 13 56.39 13.49 21.24
C MET A 13 55.04 14.21 21.30
N GLY A 14 54.76 14.96 20.23
CA GLY A 14 53.41 15.26 19.85
C GLY A 14 52.64 13.98 19.52
N LYS A 15 51.36 13.97 19.87
CA LYS A 15 50.34 13.20 19.17
C LYS A 15 49.31 14.18 18.62
N ASN A 16 49.69 14.88 17.56
CA ASN A 16 48.71 15.40 16.60
C ASN A 16 48.14 14.19 15.86
N LYS A 17 46.99 13.67 16.32
CA LYS A 17 46.16 12.80 15.49
C LYS A 17 45.60 13.67 14.37
N THR A 18 46.24 13.65 13.21
CA THR A 18 45.60 14.04 11.96
C THR A 18 44.36 13.16 11.79
N ALA A 19 43.17 13.73 11.92
CA ALA A 19 41.90 13.02 11.66
C ALA A 19 41.92 12.53 10.21
N ASN A 20 42.13 11.24 10.03
CA ASN A 20 42.08 10.64 8.71
C ASN A 20 40.60 10.56 8.33
N LYS A 21 40.13 11.43 7.44
CA LYS A 21 38.70 11.57 7.07
C LYS A 21 38.04 10.25 6.58
N ASN A 22 38.81 9.19 6.35
CA ASN A 22 38.37 7.89 5.87
C ASN A 22 38.57 6.74 6.87
N ASP A 23 38.79 7.00 8.17
CA ASP A 23 38.75 5.91 9.16
C ASP A 23 37.30 5.52 9.52
N PRO A 24 37.04 4.27 9.97
CA PRO A 24 35.68 3.79 10.24
C PRO A 24 34.90 4.61 11.27
N GLU A 25 35.59 5.17 12.26
CA GLU A 25 34.96 5.96 13.34
C GLU A 25 34.59 7.36 12.83
N SER A 26 35.48 8.00 12.07
CA SER A 26 35.18 9.25 11.36
C SER A 26 34.01 9.10 10.38
N LEU A 27 33.93 7.97 9.67
CA LEU A 27 32.82 7.67 8.76
C LEU A 27 31.50 7.44 9.53
N LYS A 28 31.53 6.73 10.66
CA LYS A 28 30.36 6.60 11.53
C LYS A 28 29.88 7.98 12.02
N GLU A 29 30.79 8.84 12.47
CA GLU A 29 30.43 10.19 12.91
C GLU A 29 29.83 11.04 11.78
N ALA A 30 30.36 10.93 10.56
CA ALA A 30 29.77 11.57 9.39
C ALA A 30 28.36 11.04 9.10
N GLY A 31 28.16 9.73 9.18
CA GLY A 31 26.86 9.09 9.06
C GLY A 31 25.87 9.56 10.15
N ASN A 32 26.32 9.70 11.40
CA ASN A 32 25.49 10.20 12.49
C ASN A 32 25.07 11.67 12.26
N LYS A 33 25.98 12.50 11.72
CA LYS A 33 25.67 13.90 11.38
C LYS A 33 24.65 14.00 10.24
N ALA A 34 24.81 13.20 9.18
CA ALA A 34 23.83 13.11 8.09
C ALA A 34 22.47 12.61 8.62
N PHE A 35 22.48 11.59 9.47
CA PHE A 35 21.27 11.06 10.10
C PHE A 35 20.54 12.14 10.93
N ALA A 36 21.27 12.93 11.73
CA ALA A 36 20.69 14.03 12.51
C ALA A 36 20.07 15.13 11.64
N ARG A 37 20.55 15.31 10.40
CA ARG A 37 19.95 16.20 9.40
C ARG A 37 18.80 15.54 8.61
N ARG A 38 18.43 14.30 8.93
CA ARG A 38 17.46 13.47 8.21
C ARG A 38 17.87 13.13 6.77
N GLU A 39 19.16 13.20 6.46
CA GLU A 39 19.75 12.80 5.18
C GLU A 39 20.07 11.30 5.20
N PHE A 40 19.03 10.46 5.31
CA PHE A 40 19.18 9.04 5.62
C PHE A 40 19.95 8.26 4.53
N THR A 41 19.75 8.59 3.25
CA THR A 41 20.50 7.97 2.14
C THR A 41 22.01 8.27 2.25
N GLU A 42 22.37 9.49 2.61
CA GLU A 42 23.78 9.85 2.83
C GLU A 42 24.34 9.17 4.08
N ALA A 43 23.55 9.07 5.16
CA ALA A 43 23.92 8.32 6.35
C ALA A 43 24.22 6.85 6.03
N ILE A 44 23.37 6.19 5.24
CA ILE A 44 23.57 4.80 4.77
C ILE A 44 24.89 4.67 4.01
N ASN A 45 25.21 5.62 3.13
CA ASN A 45 26.46 5.60 2.38
C ASN A 45 27.68 5.67 3.30
N PHE A 46 27.66 6.53 4.31
CA PHE A 46 28.75 6.63 5.28
C PHE A 46 28.90 5.37 6.15
N TYR A 47 27.80 4.82 6.68
CA TYR A 47 27.86 3.57 7.46
C TYR A 47 28.32 2.39 6.60
N THR A 48 27.89 2.32 5.34
CA THR A 48 28.34 1.28 4.40
C THR A 48 29.85 1.35 4.17
N LYS A 49 30.41 2.56 4.01
CA LYS A 49 31.87 2.74 3.93
C LYS A 49 32.57 2.31 5.23
N ALA A 50 32.01 2.62 6.40
CA ALA A 50 32.57 2.19 7.68
C ALA A 50 32.57 0.65 7.81
N ILE A 51 31.47 -0.02 7.44
CA ILE A 51 31.35 -1.49 7.42
C ILE A 51 32.36 -2.12 6.45
N ALA A 52 32.53 -1.54 5.26
CA ALA A 52 33.49 -2.05 4.27
C ALA A 52 34.95 -2.01 4.75
N LEU A 53 35.29 -1.03 5.61
CA LEU A 53 36.61 -0.96 6.24
C LEU A 53 36.72 -1.84 7.48
N LYS A 54 35.64 -2.00 8.24
CA LYS A 54 35.62 -2.71 9.51
C LYS A 54 34.22 -3.29 9.80
N ALA A 55 34.04 -4.58 9.50
CA ALA A 55 32.76 -5.29 9.59
C ALA A 55 32.53 -6.02 10.94
N ASP A 56 33.40 -5.86 11.93
CA ASP A 56 33.33 -6.51 13.25
C ASP A 56 32.64 -5.62 14.32
N ASN A 57 32.10 -4.45 13.94
CA ASN A 57 31.45 -3.52 14.85
C ASN A 57 29.93 -3.48 14.62
N HIS A 58 29.18 -4.08 15.54
CA HIS A 58 27.72 -4.14 15.52
C HIS A 58 27.03 -2.76 15.44
N VAL A 59 27.68 -1.70 15.95
CA VAL A 59 27.13 -0.34 15.95
C VAL A 59 26.97 0.21 14.54
N TYR A 60 27.87 -0.11 13.61
CA TYR A 60 27.78 0.39 12.24
C TYR A 60 26.56 -0.19 11.51
N PHE A 61 26.35 -1.50 11.63
CA PHE A 61 25.16 -2.17 11.11
C PHE A 61 23.90 -1.63 11.75
N ALA A 62 23.87 -1.49 13.08
CA ALA A 62 22.67 -1.01 13.75
C ALA A 62 22.33 0.45 13.41
N ASN A 63 23.32 1.32 13.22
CA ASN A 63 23.09 2.70 12.78
C ASN A 63 22.60 2.76 11.33
N ARG A 64 23.11 1.89 10.45
CA ARG A 64 22.59 1.73 9.08
C ARG A 64 21.18 1.16 9.07
N ALA A 65 20.88 0.18 9.91
CA ALA A 65 19.52 -0.33 10.12
C ALA A 65 18.56 0.78 10.54
N ASN A 66 18.99 1.72 11.39
CA ASN A 66 18.19 2.87 11.78
C ASN A 66 17.85 3.76 10.58
N ALA A 67 18.84 4.04 9.72
CA ALA A 67 18.62 4.84 8.52
C ALA A 67 17.72 4.13 7.50
N HIS A 68 17.83 2.80 7.38
CA HIS A 68 16.90 1.99 6.60
C HIS A 68 15.47 2.04 7.14
N LEU A 69 15.31 1.97 8.47
CA LEU A 69 14.01 2.06 9.15
C LEU A 69 13.31 3.39 8.80
N GLU A 70 14.03 4.51 8.89
CA GLU A 70 13.51 5.86 8.58
C GLU A 70 13.16 6.05 7.10
N LEU A 71 13.83 5.33 6.18
CA LEU A 71 13.52 5.36 4.75
C LEU A 71 12.42 4.38 4.32
N GLY A 72 11.91 3.54 5.21
CA GLY A 72 10.94 2.50 4.82
C GLY A 72 11.56 1.21 4.28
N HIS A 73 12.90 1.09 4.27
CA HIS A 73 13.64 -0.08 3.76
C HIS A 73 13.67 -1.21 4.80
N MET A 74 12.50 -1.82 5.06
CA MET A 74 12.30 -2.73 6.20
C MET A 74 13.13 -4.01 6.12
N ASN A 75 13.26 -4.58 4.92
CA ASN A 75 14.01 -5.82 4.74
C ASN A 75 15.51 -5.61 4.97
N GLU A 76 16.05 -4.49 4.46
CA GLU A 76 17.43 -4.07 4.68
C GLU A 76 17.68 -3.74 6.16
N CYS A 77 16.71 -3.10 6.83
CA CYS A 77 16.75 -2.87 8.27
C CYS A 77 16.87 -4.20 9.05
N ILE A 78 16.02 -5.18 8.74
CA ILE A 78 16.04 -6.51 9.38
C ILE A 78 17.38 -7.21 9.14
N ALA A 79 17.88 -7.20 7.91
CA ALA A 79 19.16 -7.82 7.55
C ALA A 79 20.34 -7.20 8.33
N ASP A 80 20.39 -5.87 8.45
CA ASP A 80 21.42 -5.18 9.22
C ASP A 80 21.29 -5.44 10.74
N CYS A 81 20.07 -5.51 11.26
CA CYS A 81 19.85 -5.90 12.66
C CYS A 81 20.35 -7.32 12.93
N GLU A 82 20.11 -8.26 12.01
CA GLU A 82 20.64 -9.63 12.13
C GLU A 82 22.16 -9.68 12.06
N ALA A 83 22.78 -8.88 11.19
CA ALA A 83 24.23 -8.75 11.15
C ALA A 83 24.80 -8.18 12.46
N ALA A 84 24.15 -7.15 13.03
CA ALA A 84 24.53 -6.59 14.32
C ALA A 84 24.42 -7.62 15.46
N LEU A 85 23.32 -8.39 15.50
CA LEU A 85 23.06 -9.41 16.53
C LEU A 85 23.97 -10.64 16.41
N LYS A 86 24.52 -10.93 15.23
CA LYS A 86 25.57 -11.95 15.06
C LYS A 86 26.88 -11.54 15.75
N ILE A 87 27.17 -10.24 15.81
CA ILE A 87 28.39 -9.68 16.41
C ILE A 87 28.19 -9.44 17.90
N GLU A 88 27.06 -8.82 18.30
CA GLU A 88 26.69 -8.59 19.70
C GLU A 88 25.28 -9.13 19.97
N PRO A 89 25.15 -10.38 20.44
CA PRO A 89 23.86 -11.05 20.65
C PRO A 89 22.97 -10.44 21.72
N SER A 90 23.49 -9.54 22.56
CA SER A 90 22.73 -8.85 23.61
C SER A 90 22.33 -7.41 23.24
N PHE A 91 22.56 -6.99 21.99
CA PHE A 91 22.36 -5.60 21.60
C PHE A 91 20.88 -5.21 21.48
N ALA A 92 20.32 -4.66 22.56
CA ALA A 92 18.90 -4.28 22.65
C ALA A 92 18.43 -3.36 21.51
N LYS A 93 19.26 -2.40 21.06
CA LYS A 93 18.90 -1.50 19.94
C LYS A 93 18.67 -2.23 18.62
N ALA A 94 19.38 -3.34 18.37
CA ALA A 94 19.15 -4.13 17.16
C ALA A 94 17.85 -4.94 17.26
N PHE A 95 17.53 -5.52 18.43
CA PHE A 95 16.23 -6.15 18.66
C PHE A 95 15.08 -5.16 18.49
N PHE A 96 15.19 -3.97 19.10
CA PHE A 96 14.16 -2.93 19.01
C PHE A 96 13.89 -2.52 17.56
N ARG A 97 14.94 -2.24 16.79
CA ARG A 97 14.81 -1.86 15.38
C ARG A 97 14.26 -3.00 14.53
N LYS A 98 14.71 -4.25 14.75
CA LYS A 98 14.17 -5.43 14.07
C LYS A 98 12.69 -5.64 14.37
N ALA A 99 12.27 -5.45 15.61
CA ALA A 99 10.87 -5.55 16.02
C ALA A 99 10.03 -4.41 15.41
N LYS A 100 10.51 -3.16 15.44
CA LYS A 100 9.85 -2.03 14.75
C LYS A 100 9.73 -2.25 13.24
N ALA A 101 10.78 -2.77 12.58
CA ALA A 101 10.71 -3.11 11.16
C ALA A 101 9.66 -4.19 10.87
N ASN A 102 9.53 -5.19 11.75
CA ASN A 102 8.45 -6.19 11.64
C ASN A 102 7.06 -5.58 11.86
N LEU A 103 6.89 -4.66 12.81
CA LEU A 103 5.62 -3.93 12.96
C LEU A 103 5.24 -3.18 11.69
N TYR A 104 6.21 -2.52 11.05
CA TYR A 104 5.99 -1.81 9.78
C TYR A 104 5.62 -2.71 8.61
N LEU A 105 6.02 -3.98 8.66
CA LEU A 105 5.64 -5.02 7.71
C LEU A 105 4.35 -5.76 8.11
N ASP A 106 3.62 -5.26 9.13
CA ASP A 106 2.46 -5.94 9.73
C ASP A 106 2.78 -7.30 10.37
N ASN A 107 4.06 -7.63 10.56
CA ASN A 107 4.52 -8.88 11.17
C ASN A 107 4.48 -8.80 12.70
N VAL A 108 3.33 -8.43 13.27
CA VAL A 108 3.15 -8.14 14.71
C VAL A 108 3.60 -9.29 15.62
N GLU A 109 3.28 -10.54 15.28
CA GLU A 109 3.72 -11.72 16.05
C GLU A 109 5.24 -11.93 16.02
N GLU A 110 5.88 -11.72 14.85
CA GLU A 110 7.34 -11.81 14.77
C GLU A 110 7.99 -10.63 15.50
N ALA A 111 7.39 -9.44 15.44
CA ALA A 111 7.83 -8.29 16.23
C ALA A 111 7.79 -8.59 17.72
N LYS A 112 6.70 -9.21 18.20
CA LYS A 112 6.54 -9.66 19.60
C LYS A 112 7.67 -10.61 19.97
N LYS A 113 7.84 -11.68 19.20
CA LYS A 113 8.87 -12.70 19.42
C LYS A 113 10.29 -12.11 19.42
N VAL A 114 10.58 -11.16 18.52
CA VAL A 114 11.87 -10.46 18.46
C VAL A 114 12.07 -9.61 19.71
N ALA A 115 11.05 -8.86 20.17
CA ALA A 115 11.13 -8.06 21.39
C ALA A 115 11.33 -8.92 22.64
N GLU A 116 10.57 -10.02 22.78
CA GLU A 116 10.74 -11.01 23.86
C GLU A 116 12.13 -11.65 23.85
N SER A 117 12.64 -12.00 22.67
CA SER A 117 14.01 -12.54 22.52
C SER A 117 15.06 -11.52 22.95
N GLY A 118 14.85 -10.24 22.65
CA GLY A 118 15.70 -9.14 23.12
C GLY A 118 15.67 -8.99 24.64
N LEU A 119 14.49 -9.01 25.26
CA LEU A 119 14.33 -8.94 26.72
C LEU A 119 14.92 -10.16 27.44
N ALA A 120 14.90 -11.34 26.82
CA ALA A 120 15.57 -12.51 27.35
C ALA A 120 17.11 -12.33 27.43
N LYS A 121 17.68 -11.45 26.60
CA LYS A 121 19.12 -11.12 26.59
C LYS A 121 19.45 -9.88 27.43
N ASP A 122 18.58 -8.87 27.42
CA ASP A 122 18.70 -7.63 28.19
C ASP A 122 17.37 -7.34 28.91
N LYS A 123 17.24 -7.90 30.11
CA LYS A 123 16.01 -7.85 30.92
C LYS A 123 15.66 -6.45 31.40
N GLU A 124 16.63 -5.55 31.47
CA GLU A 124 16.45 -4.18 31.97
C GLU A 124 16.24 -3.15 30.86
N SER A 125 16.10 -3.60 29.61
CA SER A 125 15.86 -2.71 28.48
C SER A 125 14.46 -2.10 28.51
N ASP A 126 14.33 -0.88 29.05
CA ASP A 126 13.06 -0.14 29.08
C ASP A 126 12.46 0.04 27.68
N MET A 127 13.31 0.32 26.69
CA MET A 127 12.91 0.46 25.28
C MET A 127 12.22 -0.80 24.73
N LEU A 128 12.69 -1.99 25.08
CA LEU A 128 12.05 -3.24 24.64
C LEU A 128 10.80 -3.56 25.46
N LYS A 129 10.76 -3.21 26.76
CA LYS A 129 9.55 -3.35 27.60
C LYS A 129 8.42 -2.47 27.06
N GLU A 130 8.72 -1.20 26.76
CA GLU A 130 7.77 -0.25 26.17
C GLU A 130 7.27 -0.73 24.80
N LEU A 131 8.17 -1.21 23.94
CA LEU A 131 7.79 -1.75 22.63
C LEU A 131 6.90 -2.99 22.76
N LEU A 132 7.21 -3.90 23.68
CA LEU A 132 6.40 -5.10 23.88
C LEU A 132 4.99 -4.74 24.36
N LEU A 133 4.85 -3.77 25.28
CA LEU A 133 3.55 -3.26 25.72
C LEU A 133 2.76 -2.62 24.56
N GLU A 134 3.42 -1.86 23.69
CA GLU A 134 2.82 -1.30 22.46
C GLU A 134 2.29 -2.42 21.56
N ILE A 135 3.12 -3.45 21.31
CA ILE A 135 2.77 -4.60 20.47
C ILE A 135 1.57 -5.38 21.06
N GLU A 136 1.59 -5.64 22.36
CA GLU A 136 0.52 -6.39 23.03
C GLU A 136 -0.80 -5.62 23.04
N SER A 137 -0.74 -4.30 23.25
CA SER A 137 -1.92 -3.43 23.12
C SER A 137 -2.48 -3.45 21.71
N GLN A 138 -1.61 -3.39 20.68
CA GLN A 138 -2.02 -3.50 19.28
C GLN A 138 -2.70 -4.84 19.01
N LEU A 139 -2.12 -5.97 19.44
CA LEU A 139 -2.70 -7.31 19.25
C LEU A 139 -4.05 -7.45 19.96
N ALA A 140 -4.18 -6.91 21.17
CA ALA A 140 -5.45 -6.95 21.92
C ALA A 140 -6.56 -6.13 21.25
N GLN A 141 -6.20 -5.07 20.52
CA GLN A 141 -7.13 -4.20 19.80
C GLN A 141 -7.34 -4.62 18.34
N ASP A 142 -6.50 -5.50 17.80
CA ASP A 142 -6.57 -5.91 16.40
C ASP A 142 -7.79 -6.80 16.17
N LYS A 143 -8.85 -6.19 15.64
CA LYS A 143 -10.05 -6.88 15.16
C LYS A 143 -9.92 -7.35 13.72
N SER A 144 -8.70 -7.32 13.16
CA SER A 144 -8.51 -7.70 11.78
C SER A 144 -8.67 -9.20 11.58
N LEU A 145 -9.07 -9.57 10.37
CA LEU A 145 -9.19 -10.95 9.95
C LEU A 145 -7.89 -11.74 10.24
N PRO A 146 -7.93 -12.99 10.74
CA PRO A 146 -6.74 -13.76 11.05
C PRO A 146 -5.78 -13.90 9.84
N LYS A 147 -4.46 -13.86 10.08
CA LYS A 147 -3.42 -13.89 9.01
C LYS A 147 -3.52 -15.10 8.10
N ASP A 148 -3.93 -16.25 8.62
CA ASP A 148 -4.07 -17.49 7.89
C ASP A 148 -5.38 -17.57 7.08
N HIS A 149 -6.28 -16.61 7.25
CA HIS A 149 -7.56 -16.56 6.54
C HIS A 149 -7.37 -16.50 5.01
N PRO A 150 -8.13 -17.27 4.21
CA PRO A 150 -7.99 -17.31 2.76
C PRO A 150 -8.07 -15.95 2.07
N ALA A 151 -8.94 -15.05 2.54
CA ALA A 151 -9.09 -13.71 1.99
C ALA A 151 -7.82 -12.84 2.13
N ARG A 152 -7.00 -13.05 3.18
CA ARG A 152 -5.70 -12.37 3.33
C ARG A 152 -4.69 -12.92 2.34
N LYS A 153 -4.59 -14.25 2.21
CA LYS A 153 -3.71 -14.89 1.21
C LYS A 153 -4.03 -14.45 -0.22
N SER A 154 -5.31 -14.47 -0.59
CA SER A 154 -5.80 -14.00 -1.90
C SER A 154 -5.42 -12.54 -2.16
N PHE A 155 -5.50 -11.70 -1.14
CA PHE A 155 -5.12 -10.29 -1.28
C PHE A 155 -3.61 -10.08 -1.35
N GLU A 156 -2.80 -10.84 -0.63
CA GLU A 156 -1.34 -10.77 -0.75
C GLU A 156 -0.88 -11.16 -2.16
N GLU A 157 -1.52 -12.15 -2.78
CA GLU A 157 -1.29 -12.47 -4.20
C GLU A 157 -1.65 -11.30 -5.12
N TYR A 158 -2.77 -10.63 -4.86
CA TYR A 158 -3.17 -9.44 -5.59
C TYR A 158 -2.19 -8.28 -5.43
N LYS A 159 -1.79 -7.98 -4.18
CA LYS A 159 -0.82 -6.94 -3.84
C LYS A 159 0.53 -7.20 -4.51
N LYS A 160 0.99 -8.45 -4.46
CA LYS A 160 2.22 -8.88 -5.14
C LYS A 160 2.15 -8.64 -6.64
N TRP A 161 1.05 -9.04 -7.29
CA TRP A 161 0.81 -8.76 -8.71
C TRP A 161 0.78 -7.27 -9.04
N ALA A 162 0.12 -6.46 -8.20
CA ALA A 162 0.05 -5.01 -8.40
C ALA A 162 1.45 -4.38 -8.36
N VAL A 163 2.29 -4.77 -7.40
CA VAL A 163 3.66 -4.24 -7.28
C VAL A 163 4.56 -4.78 -8.38
N GLU A 164 4.63 -6.10 -8.54
CA GLU A 164 5.63 -6.75 -9.41
C GLU A 164 5.25 -6.71 -10.90
N SER A 165 3.96 -6.85 -11.22
CA SER A 165 3.50 -6.92 -12.61
C SER A 165 2.94 -5.60 -13.13
N GLN A 166 2.38 -4.76 -12.27
CA GLN A 166 1.75 -3.51 -12.69
C GLN A 166 2.57 -2.26 -12.35
N GLY A 167 3.68 -2.41 -11.63
CA GLY A 167 4.56 -1.28 -11.26
C GLY A 167 3.95 -0.36 -10.19
N VAL A 168 2.97 -0.85 -9.41
CA VAL A 168 2.42 -0.09 -8.29
C VAL A 168 3.49 0.10 -7.22
N LEU A 169 3.71 1.34 -6.81
CA LEU A 169 4.64 1.68 -5.73
C LEU A 169 3.86 1.96 -4.45
N LEU A 170 4.20 1.22 -3.40
CA LEU A 170 3.58 1.31 -2.09
C LEU A 170 4.65 1.70 -1.07
N THR A 171 4.52 2.87 -0.49
CA THR A 171 5.42 3.37 0.56
C THR A 171 4.57 3.71 1.78
N LYS A 172 5.03 3.30 2.97
CA LYS A 172 4.31 3.54 4.23
C LYS A 172 2.84 3.07 4.21
N ASN A 173 2.53 2.08 3.38
CA ASN A 173 1.18 1.57 3.16
C ASN A 173 1.02 0.14 3.67
N ASN A 174 -0.06 -0.10 4.39
CA ASN A 174 -0.50 -1.41 4.83
C ASN A 174 -2.03 -1.54 4.66
N VAL A 175 -2.58 -2.74 4.81
CA VAL A 175 -4.01 -3.00 4.64
C VAL A 175 -4.56 -3.74 5.83
N ARG A 176 -5.53 -3.12 6.51
CA ARG A 176 -6.30 -3.77 7.57
C ARG A 176 -7.56 -4.39 7.00
N PHE A 177 -7.85 -5.62 7.39
CA PHE A 177 -9.05 -6.36 6.97
C PHE A 177 -10.08 -6.29 8.09
N GLU A 178 -11.15 -5.53 7.92
CA GLU A 178 -12.25 -5.50 8.91
C GLU A 178 -13.05 -6.81 8.88
N ASN A 179 -13.15 -7.41 7.69
CA ASN A 179 -13.62 -8.76 7.45
C ASN A 179 -13.13 -9.22 6.06
N GLU A 180 -13.67 -10.32 5.54
CA GLU A 180 -13.28 -10.88 4.23
C GLU A 180 -13.58 -9.97 3.03
N ASN A 181 -14.61 -9.12 3.11
CA ASN A 181 -15.08 -8.25 2.02
C ASN A 181 -14.67 -6.78 2.19
N PHE A 182 -14.28 -6.38 3.41
CA PHE A 182 -13.97 -4.99 3.74
C PHE A 182 -12.52 -4.83 4.21
N LYS A 183 -11.80 -3.97 3.47
CA LYS A 183 -10.37 -3.72 3.64
C LYS A 183 -10.14 -2.21 3.60
N VAL A 184 -9.20 -1.75 4.40
CA VAL A 184 -8.89 -0.32 4.52
C VAL A 184 -7.38 -0.14 4.45
N ALA A 185 -6.92 0.71 3.55
CA ALA A 185 -5.55 1.19 3.54
C ALA A 185 -5.26 1.95 4.85
N VAL A 186 -4.20 1.54 5.54
CA VAL A 186 -3.71 2.18 6.76
C VAL A 186 -2.25 2.56 6.57
N ALA A 187 -1.85 3.66 7.18
CA ALA A 187 -0.45 4.06 7.16
C ALA A 187 0.36 3.12 8.05
N SER A 188 1.45 2.55 7.54
CA SER A 188 2.40 1.81 8.38
C SER A 188 3.32 2.75 9.15
N GLN A 189 3.55 3.98 8.65
CA GLN A 189 4.41 4.99 9.27
C GLN A 189 3.75 6.36 9.26
N ASN A 190 4.38 7.35 9.92
CA ASN A 190 3.99 8.74 9.76
C ASN A 190 4.14 9.19 8.31
N VAL A 191 3.03 9.67 7.74
CA VAL A 191 2.94 10.20 6.37
C VAL A 191 2.83 11.71 6.45
N ALA A 192 3.74 12.43 5.80
CA ALA A 192 3.68 13.89 5.75
C ALA A 192 2.58 14.37 4.77
N LYS A 193 2.05 15.57 4.98
CA LYS A 193 1.09 16.17 4.03
C LYS A 193 1.76 16.30 2.65
N GLY A 194 1.12 15.75 1.62
CA GLY A 194 1.63 15.76 0.24
C GLY A 194 2.69 14.69 -0.06
N GLU A 195 2.97 13.77 0.88
CA GLU A 195 3.82 12.62 0.60
C GLU A 195 3.05 11.55 -0.17
N ASP A 196 3.60 11.13 -1.31
CA ASP A 196 3.02 10.05 -2.11
C ASP A 196 3.29 8.69 -1.47
N VAL A 197 2.22 8.02 -1.04
CA VAL A 197 2.27 6.69 -0.39
C VAL A 197 1.76 5.55 -1.27
N ILE A 198 1.04 5.89 -2.33
CA ILE A 198 0.53 4.96 -3.34
C ILE A 198 0.73 5.65 -4.69
N GLN A 199 1.53 5.06 -5.56
CA GLN A 199 1.66 5.50 -6.95
C GLN A 199 1.27 4.35 -7.86
N VAL A 200 0.40 4.61 -8.83
CA VAL A 200 -0.08 3.62 -9.80
C VAL A 200 0.17 4.16 -11.19
N PRO A 201 1.05 3.55 -12.00
CA PRO A 201 1.34 4.03 -13.34
C PRO A 201 0.09 3.92 -14.22
N SER A 202 -0.06 4.85 -15.16
CA SER A 202 -1.22 4.88 -16.07
C SER A 202 -1.32 3.63 -16.95
N THR A 203 -0.20 2.93 -17.18
CA THR A 203 -0.15 1.64 -17.88
C THR A 203 -0.89 0.52 -17.14
N ALA A 204 -1.10 0.66 -15.83
CA ALA A 204 -1.86 -0.30 -15.01
C ALA A 204 -3.37 -0.02 -15.01
N TRP A 205 -3.81 1.12 -15.54
CA TRP A 205 -5.22 1.52 -15.47
C TRP A 205 -6.06 0.69 -16.44
N ILE A 206 -7.22 0.24 -15.97
CA ILE A 206 -8.21 -0.44 -16.81
C ILE A 206 -9.20 0.62 -17.29
N THR A 207 -8.90 1.17 -18.46
CA THR A 207 -9.72 2.19 -19.12
C THR A 207 -10.80 1.56 -20.00
N MET A 208 -11.76 2.37 -20.47
CA MET A 208 -12.77 1.83 -21.40
C MET A 208 -12.15 1.42 -22.73
N GLU A 209 -11.09 2.08 -23.19
CA GLU A 209 -10.38 1.74 -24.42
C GLU A 209 -9.67 0.38 -24.29
N VAL A 210 -9.04 0.12 -23.14
CA VAL A 210 -8.46 -1.19 -22.81
C VAL A 210 -9.56 -2.26 -22.80
N VAL A 211 -10.65 -2.02 -22.06
CA VAL A 211 -11.78 -2.96 -22.00
C VAL A 211 -12.42 -3.19 -23.36
N GLN A 212 -12.55 -2.15 -24.19
CA GLN A 212 -13.05 -2.27 -25.55
C GLN A 212 -12.16 -3.18 -26.39
N GLN A 213 -10.84 -3.04 -26.30
CA GLN A 213 -9.92 -3.90 -27.02
C GLN A 213 -9.98 -5.35 -26.56
N ASP A 214 -10.11 -5.57 -25.25
CA ASP A 214 -10.00 -6.90 -24.65
C ASP A 214 -11.33 -7.67 -24.58
N ASN A 215 -12.49 -7.00 -24.65
CA ASN A 215 -13.81 -7.62 -24.51
C ASN A 215 -14.70 -7.38 -25.74
N ALA A 216 -14.92 -8.44 -26.52
CA ALA A 216 -15.70 -8.41 -27.75
C ALA A 216 -17.17 -7.96 -27.57
N THR A 217 -17.80 -8.26 -26.42
CA THR A 217 -19.17 -7.79 -26.14
C THR A 217 -19.19 -6.27 -25.93
N VAL A 218 -18.24 -5.74 -25.16
CA VAL A 218 -18.11 -4.29 -24.94
C VAL A 218 -17.75 -3.57 -26.24
N ASP A 219 -16.85 -4.13 -27.06
CA ASP A 219 -16.53 -3.58 -28.37
C ASP A 219 -17.75 -3.49 -29.29
N ALA A 220 -18.53 -4.57 -29.37
CA ALA A 220 -19.75 -4.59 -30.17
C ALA A 220 -20.76 -3.54 -29.70
N ILE A 221 -20.95 -3.40 -28.38
CA ILE A 221 -21.83 -2.37 -27.80
C ILE A 221 -21.34 -0.98 -28.16
N LEU A 222 -20.07 -0.66 -27.92
CA LEU A 222 -19.51 0.68 -28.16
C LEU A 222 -19.52 1.07 -29.64
N LYS A 223 -19.30 0.11 -30.55
CA LYS A 223 -19.39 0.35 -32.01
C LYS A 223 -20.82 0.57 -32.50
N ALA A 224 -21.80 -0.08 -31.88
CA ALA A 224 -23.21 0.05 -32.25
C ALA A 224 -23.89 1.26 -31.61
N MET A 225 -23.37 1.76 -30.48
CA MET A 225 -23.90 2.93 -29.79
C MET A 225 -23.64 4.23 -30.57
N LYS A 226 -24.69 5.04 -30.72
CA LYS A 226 -24.57 6.42 -31.19
C LYS A 226 -24.31 7.38 -30.03
N THR A 227 -23.87 8.60 -30.32
CA THR A 227 -23.67 9.64 -29.29
C THR A 227 -24.95 9.93 -28.49
N GLU A 228 -26.11 9.97 -29.16
CA GLU A 228 -27.43 10.17 -28.53
C GLU A 228 -27.85 9.03 -27.58
N ASP A 229 -27.31 7.83 -27.77
CA ASP A 229 -27.60 6.68 -26.92
C ASP A 229 -26.94 6.77 -25.54
N GLN A 230 -25.87 7.56 -25.40
CA GLN A 230 -25.19 7.77 -24.12
C GLN A 230 -26.14 8.40 -23.08
N GLY A 231 -27.07 9.26 -23.52
CA GLY A 231 -28.06 9.90 -22.65
C GLY A 231 -29.17 8.96 -22.16
N LYS A 232 -29.29 7.75 -22.74
CA LYS A 232 -30.25 6.72 -22.29
C LYS A 232 -29.71 5.87 -21.14
N LEU A 233 -28.41 5.93 -20.90
CA LEU A 233 -27.73 5.25 -19.81
C LEU A 233 -27.67 6.17 -18.57
N SER A 234 -27.68 5.56 -17.39
CA SER A 234 -27.46 6.29 -16.14
C SER A 234 -26.12 6.99 -16.15
N PHE A 235 -26.09 8.26 -15.73
CA PHE A 235 -24.83 8.99 -15.57
C PHE A 235 -24.07 8.43 -14.34
N PRO A 236 -22.76 8.20 -14.47
CA PRO A 236 -21.95 8.48 -15.65
C PRO A 236 -21.91 7.27 -16.60
N TRP A 237 -22.25 7.49 -17.89
CA TRP A 237 -22.74 6.46 -18.84
C TRP A 237 -21.80 5.28 -19.12
N ARG A 238 -20.51 5.41 -18.83
CA ARG A 238 -19.52 4.32 -18.97
C ARG A 238 -19.62 3.27 -17.85
N VAL A 239 -20.21 3.58 -16.68
CA VAL A 239 -20.42 2.64 -15.58
C VAL A 239 -21.27 1.45 -16.04
N PRO A 240 -22.45 1.64 -16.65
CA PRO A 240 -23.22 0.56 -17.26
C PRO A 240 -22.39 -0.37 -18.17
N ILE A 241 -21.50 0.18 -18.99
CA ILE A 241 -20.74 -0.60 -19.97
C ILE A 241 -19.59 -1.37 -19.29
N PHE A 242 -18.87 -0.74 -18.36
CA PHE A 242 -17.86 -1.43 -17.53
C PHE A 242 -18.48 -2.59 -16.73
N SER A 243 -19.75 -2.46 -16.35
CA SER A 243 -20.49 -3.49 -15.62
C SER A 243 -20.69 -4.76 -16.46
N VAL A 244 -20.82 -4.63 -17.79
CA VAL A 244 -20.85 -5.79 -18.71
C VAL A 244 -19.51 -6.53 -18.67
N PHE A 245 -18.41 -5.79 -18.79
CA PHE A 245 -17.07 -6.35 -18.71
C PHE A 245 -16.84 -7.09 -17.39
N LEU A 246 -17.10 -6.43 -16.25
CA LEU A 246 -16.87 -7.04 -14.95
C LEU A 246 -17.78 -8.25 -14.72
N ALA A 247 -19.03 -8.22 -15.17
CA ALA A 247 -19.93 -9.37 -15.04
C ALA A 247 -19.42 -10.58 -15.83
N GLN A 248 -18.92 -10.37 -17.07
CA GLN A 248 -18.34 -11.45 -17.87
C GLN A 248 -17.03 -11.99 -17.26
N GLU A 249 -16.13 -11.11 -16.82
CA GLU A 249 -14.86 -11.53 -16.20
C GLU A 249 -15.07 -12.21 -14.86
N ARG A 250 -16.09 -11.86 -14.07
CA ARG A 250 -16.43 -12.61 -12.84
C ARG A 250 -17.03 -13.98 -13.15
N ALA A 251 -17.85 -14.10 -14.19
CA ALA A 251 -18.46 -15.37 -14.58
C ALA A 251 -17.44 -16.34 -15.19
N LYS A 252 -16.51 -15.82 -16.00
CA LYS A 252 -15.43 -16.58 -16.62
C LYS A 252 -14.16 -15.72 -16.71
N PRO A 253 -13.31 -15.74 -15.67
CA PRO A 253 -12.09 -14.94 -15.64
C PRO A 253 -11.16 -15.28 -16.79
N SER A 254 -10.71 -14.25 -17.51
CA SER A 254 -9.57 -14.37 -18.40
C SER A 254 -8.27 -14.39 -17.60
N GLU A 255 -7.20 -14.93 -18.18
CA GLU A 255 -5.86 -14.94 -17.57
C GLU A 255 -5.39 -13.53 -17.21
N LYS A 256 -5.68 -12.54 -18.07
CA LYS A 256 -5.30 -11.14 -17.90
C LYS A 256 -5.88 -10.51 -16.64
N TYR A 257 -7.14 -10.79 -16.33
CA TYR A 257 -7.86 -10.12 -15.23
C TYR A 257 -8.06 -10.99 -13.98
N ALA A 258 -7.75 -12.29 -14.03
CA ALA A 258 -7.96 -13.21 -12.91
C ALA A 258 -7.40 -12.71 -11.57
N THR A 259 -6.19 -12.15 -11.57
CA THR A 259 -5.59 -11.61 -10.35
C THR A 259 -6.21 -10.27 -9.94
N PHE A 260 -6.51 -9.40 -10.91
CA PHE A 260 -7.20 -8.13 -10.64
C PHE A 260 -8.56 -8.34 -9.95
N LEU A 261 -9.32 -9.36 -10.37
CA LEU A 261 -10.63 -9.68 -9.80
C LEU A 261 -10.57 -10.04 -8.30
N LYS A 262 -9.42 -10.49 -7.79
CA LYS A 262 -9.22 -10.79 -6.34
C LYS A 262 -9.28 -9.53 -5.46
N SER A 263 -9.20 -8.34 -6.05
CA SER A 263 -9.40 -7.07 -5.34
C SER A 263 -10.87 -6.82 -4.96
N PHE A 264 -11.81 -7.41 -5.71
CA PHE A 264 -13.23 -7.23 -5.47
C PHE A 264 -13.72 -8.14 -4.34
N PRO A 265 -14.76 -7.72 -3.58
CA PRO A 265 -15.39 -8.59 -2.61
C PRO A 265 -16.01 -9.80 -3.31
N THR A 266 -16.02 -10.91 -2.58
CA THR A 266 -16.70 -12.14 -2.99
C THR A 266 -18.20 -12.05 -2.76
N ASP A 267 -18.62 -11.25 -1.77
CA ASP A 267 -20.03 -10.96 -1.50
C ASP A 267 -20.29 -9.45 -1.55
N ALA A 268 -21.22 -9.03 -2.40
CA ALA A 268 -21.67 -7.66 -2.56
C ALA A 268 -23.05 -7.40 -1.91
N SER A 269 -23.64 -8.38 -1.22
CA SER A 269 -24.99 -8.31 -0.62
C SER A 269 -25.17 -7.17 0.40
N TYR A 270 -24.07 -6.59 0.88
CA TYR A 270 -24.06 -5.41 1.74
C TYR A 270 -24.50 -4.13 1.01
N PHE A 271 -24.46 -4.08 -0.33
CA PHE A 271 -25.03 -2.96 -1.08
C PHE A 271 -26.56 -3.02 -1.01
N PRO A 272 -27.26 -1.94 -0.61
CA PRO A 272 -28.72 -1.93 -0.50
C PRO A 272 -29.46 -2.35 -1.78
N VAL A 273 -28.88 -2.09 -2.95
CA VAL A 273 -29.42 -2.53 -4.24
C VAL A 273 -29.50 -4.05 -4.36
N LEU A 274 -28.65 -4.80 -3.65
CA LEU A 274 -28.58 -6.27 -3.65
C LEU A 274 -29.25 -6.91 -2.42
N PHE A 275 -29.96 -6.13 -1.58
CA PHE A 275 -30.67 -6.66 -0.42
C PHE A 275 -31.68 -7.76 -0.81
N SER A 276 -31.64 -8.87 -0.07
CA SER A 276 -32.65 -9.94 -0.14
C SER A 276 -34.05 -9.42 0.15
N GLU A 277 -35.08 -10.19 -0.20
CA GLU A 277 -36.47 -9.85 0.12
C GLU A 277 -36.69 -9.60 1.62
N LYS A 278 -36.06 -10.41 2.48
CA LYS A 278 -36.09 -10.24 3.94
C LYS A 278 -35.48 -8.91 4.38
N GLN A 279 -34.35 -8.50 3.80
CA GLN A 279 -33.72 -7.22 4.11
C GLN A 279 -34.55 -6.05 3.58
N MET A 280 -35.19 -6.20 2.42
CA MET A 280 -36.09 -5.18 1.86
C MET A 280 -37.34 -5.00 2.71
N GLU A 281 -37.93 -6.07 3.23
CA GLU A 281 -39.07 -5.98 4.15
C GLU A 281 -38.68 -5.25 5.45
N ALA A 282 -37.46 -5.46 5.96
CA ALA A 282 -36.98 -4.79 7.17
C ALA A 282 -36.84 -3.27 7.03
N ILE A 283 -36.60 -2.76 5.81
CA ILE A 283 -36.49 -1.31 5.54
C ILE A 283 -37.75 -0.72 4.91
N LYS A 284 -38.83 -1.51 4.77
CA LYS A 284 -40.05 -1.13 4.07
C LYS A 284 -40.67 0.16 4.63
N GLY A 285 -41.16 1.00 3.72
CA GLY A 285 -41.73 2.31 4.06
C GLY A 285 -40.70 3.41 4.35
N SER A 286 -39.41 3.08 4.46
CA SER A 286 -38.36 4.08 4.60
C SER A 286 -38.01 4.77 3.26
N GLN A 287 -37.39 5.94 3.35
CA GLN A 287 -36.77 6.61 2.19
C GLN A 287 -35.71 5.71 1.52
N LEU A 288 -35.00 4.88 2.29
CA LEU A 288 -34.01 3.94 1.75
C LEU A 288 -34.67 2.94 0.80
N THR A 289 -35.87 2.43 1.12
CA THR A 289 -36.63 1.54 0.22
C THR A 289 -36.89 2.21 -1.13
N GLN A 290 -37.32 3.48 -1.12
CA GLN A 290 -37.57 4.22 -2.35
C GLN A 290 -36.28 4.40 -3.18
N ILE A 291 -35.18 4.78 -2.53
CA ILE A 291 -33.86 4.94 -3.17
C ILE A 291 -33.40 3.62 -3.80
N VAL A 292 -33.52 2.51 -3.07
CA VAL A 292 -33.14 1.19 -3.57
C VAL A 292 -33.96 0.78 -4.78
N ASN A 293 -35.29 0.96 -4.73
CA ASN A 293 -36.17 0.61 -5.83
C ASN A 293 -35.90 1.45 -7.09
N ILE A 294 -35.69 2.76 -6.94
CA ILE A 294 -35.33 3.65 -8.04
C ILE A 294 -34.00 3.20 -8.67
N ARG A 295 -32.99 2.88 -7.86
CA ARG A 295 -31.69 2.41 -8.35
C ARG A 295 -31.78 1.06 -9.04
N ARG A 296 -32.53 0.09 -8.49
CA ARG A 296 -32.78 -1.20 -9.13
C ARG A 296 -33.44 -1.03 -10.49
N GLN A 297 -34.45 -0.17 -10.58
CA GLN A 297 -35.13 0.11 -11.84
C GLN A 297 -34.18 0.76 -12.86
N ALA A 298 -33.37 1.74 -12.45
CA ALA A 298 -32.39 2.38 -13.33
C ALA A 298 -31.35 1.38 -13.88
N ILE A 299 -30.83 0.49 -13.02
CA ILE A 299 -29.89 -0.57 -13.42
C ILE A 299 -30.56 -1.56 -14.38
N ALA A 300 -31.78 -1.98 -14.10
CA ALA A 300 -32.55 -2.85 -14.99
C ALA A 300 -32.80 -2.19 -16.35
N ASN A 301 -33.12 -0.90 -16.38
CA ASN A 301 -33.30 -0.13 -17.62
C ASN A 301 -32.00 -0.06 -18.42
N ASN A 302 -30.86 0.22 -17.77
CA ASN A 302 -29.54 0.20 -18.41
C ASN A 302 -29.28 -1.17 -19.05
N TYR A 303 -29.49 -2.25 -18.30
CA TYR A 303 -29.28 -3.61 -18.77
C TYR A 303 -30.17 -3.95 -19.97
N GLN A 304 -31.47 -3.63 -19.89
CA GLN A 304 -32.42 -3.82 -20.98
C GLN A 304 -32.00 -3.05 -22.22
N PHE A 305 -31.60 -1.78 -22.08
CA PHE A 305 -31.11 -0.98 -23.18
C PHE A 305 -29.86 -1.58 -23.84
N LEU A 306 -28.87 -2.01 -23.05
CA LEU A 306 -27.68 -2.69 -23.58
C LEU A 306 -28.04 -4.00 -24.31
N CYS A 307 -29.06 -4.73 -23.84
CA CYS A 307 -29.58 -5.90 -24.55
C CYS A 307 -30.29 -5.53 -25.86
N THR A 308 -30.84 -4.32 -26.01
CA THR A 308 -31.38 -3.88 -27.31
C THR A 308 -30.28 -3.57 -28.32
N ILE A 309 -29.13 -3.08 -27.85
CA ILE A 309 -27.95 -2.82 -28.68
C ILE A 309 -27.24 -4.12 -29.05
N HIS A 310 -27.09 -5.04 -28.09
CA HIS A 310 -26.45 -6.34 -28.27
C HIS A 310 -27.33 -7.46 -27.69
N PRO A 311 -28.28 -8.02 -28.48
CA PRO A 311 -29.23 -9.04 -28.02
C PRO A 311 -28.60 -10.27 -27.35
N ASP A 312 -27.43 -10.70 -27.83
CA ASP A 312 -26.70 -11.84 -27.29
C ASP A 312 -26.21 -11.64 -25.85
N LEU A 313 -26.21 -10.39 -25.33
CA LEU A 313 -25.80 -10.09 -23.96
C LEU A 313 -26.57 -10.93 -22.93
N LYS A 314 -27.88 -11.14 -23.14
CA LYS A 314 -28.73 -11.92 -22.22
C LYS A 314 -28.30 -13.38 -22.05
N SER A 315 -27.64 -13.94 -23.05
CA SER A 315 -27.11 -15.31 -23.00
C SER A 315 -25.78 -15.41 -22.26
N LYS A 316 -25.07 -14.27 -22.10
CA LYS A 316 -23.72 -14.20 -21.54
C LYS A 316 -23.69 -13.71 -20.10
N VAL A 317 -24.62 -12.84 -19.73
CA VAL A 317 -24.69 -12.18 -18.42
C VAL A 317 -26.15 -12.14 -17.98
N THR A 318 -26.46 -12.48 -16.74
CA THR A 318 -27.81 -12.29 -16.18
C THR A 318 -28.00 -10.87 -15.63
N LEU A 319 -29.25 -10.44 -15.44
CA LEU A 319 -29.52 -9.15 -14.79
C LEU A 319 -28.93 -9.10 -13.37
N GLU A 320 -28.91 -10.22 -12.66
CA GLU A 320 -28.32 -10.32 -11.31
C GLU A 320 -26.81 -10.11 -11.34
N GLN A 321 -26.09 -10.84 -12.21
CA GLN A 321 -24.65 -10.67 -12.41
C GLN A 321 -24.29 -9.25 -12.85
N TYR A 322 -25.09 -8.67 -13.76
CA TYR A 322 -24.93 -7.29 -14.19
C TYR A 322 -25.16 -6.30 -13.04
N THR A 323 -26.17 -6.52 -12.20
CA THR A 323 -26.49 -5.64 -11.05
C THR A 323 -25.38 -5.68 -10.02
N GLU A 324 -24.83 -6.87 -9.74
CA GLU A 324 -23.67 -7.04 -8.86
C GLU A 324 -22.44 -6.29 -9.41
N ALA A 325 -22.11 -6.52 -10.68
CA ALA A 325 -21.02 -5.82 -11.34
C ALA A 325 -21.23 -4.30 -11.33
N TYR A 326 -22.46 -3.84 -11.54
CA TYR A 326 -22.80 -2.41 -11.55
C TYR A 326 -22.49 -1.73 -10.23
N VAL A 327 -22.94 -2.30 -9.10
CA VAL A 327 -22.69 -1.67 -7.80
C VAL A 327 -21.19 -1.66 -7.46
N LEU A 328 -20.46 -2.70 -7.89
CA LEU A 328 -19.01 -2.81 -7.69
C LEU A 328 -18.21 -1.83 -8.53
N ILE A 329 -18.56 -1.67 -9.81
CA ILE A 329 -17.96 -0.66 -10.70
C ILE A 329 -18.29 0.74 -10.17
N ASN A 330 -19.56 1.02 -9.87
CA ASN A 330 -19.98 2.34 -9.42
C ASN A 330 -19.31 2.76 -8.10
N SER A 331 -18.92 1.81 -7.25
CA SER A 331 -18.19 2.12 -6.01
C SER A 331 -16.68 2.24 -6.17
N ARG A 332 -16.11 1.89 -7.33
CA ARG A 332 -14.64 1.77 -7.54
C ARG A 332 -14.10 2.56 -8.71
N ALA A 333 -14.89 2.79 -9.75
CA ALA A 333 -14.50 3.60 -10.89
C ALA A 333 -14.17 5.03 -10.43
N LYS A 334 -13.08 5.58 -10.99
CA LYS A 334 -12.61 6.94 -10.72
C LYS A 334 -12.68 7.77 -11.98
N ASP A 335 -13.11 9.01 -11.83
CA ASP A 335 -13.04 10.01 -12.88
C ASP A 335 -11.62 10.57 -12.95
N MET A 336 -10.92 10.29 -14.03
CA MET A 336 -9.56 10.76 -14.27
C MET A 336 -9.53 11.79 -15.38
N LYS A 337 -8.86 12.92 -15.13
CA LYS A 337 -8.65 13.98 -16.11
C LYS A 337 -7.41 13.66 -16.95
N TYR A 338 -7.60 13.56 -18.25
CA TYR A 338 -6.55 13.32 -19.23
C TYR A 338 -5.89 14.63 -19.67
N THR A 339 -4.73 14.54 -20.31
CA THR A 339 -3.97 15.70 -20.84
C THR A 339 -4.75 16.48 -21.89
N ASP A 340 -5.66 15.81 -22.62
CA ASP A 340 -6.58 16.41 -23.58
C ASP A 340 -7.76 17.16 -22.92
N GLY A 341 -7.80 17.19 -21.59
CA GLY A 341 -8.87 17.83 -20.80
C GLY A 341 -10.12 16.98 -20.62
N THR A 342 -10.20 15.79 -21.23
CA THR A 342 -11.34 14.88 -21.08
C THR A 342 -11.32 14.20 -19.72
N ILE A 343 -12.51 13.94 -19.17
CA ILE A 343 -12.68 13.13 -17.97
C ILE A 343 -13.15 11.74 -18.41
N ARG A 344 -12.43 10.70 -17.99
CA ARG A 344 -12.77 9.31 -18.30
C ARG A 344 -12.79 8.49 -17.02
N GLN A 345 -13.76 7.59 -16.95
CA GLN A 345 -13.82 6.59 -15.90
C GLN A 345 -12.78 5.51 -16.13
N VAL A 346 -12.06 5.17 -15.07
CA VAL A 346 -11.07 4.09 -15.06
C VAL A 346 -11.20 3.27 -13.79
N LEU A 347 -10.81 2.00 -13.85
CA LEU A 347 -10.48 1.23 -12.65
C LEU A 347 -8.98 1.30 -12.47
N ILE A 348 -8.54 1.65 -11.26
CA ILE A 348 -7.12 1.80 -10.94
C ILE A 348 -6.77 0.75 -9.90
N PRO A 349 -5.94 -0.26 -10.24
CA PRO A 349 -5.51 -1.26 -9.29
C PRO A 349 -4.94 -0.64 -8.01
N TYR A 350 -5.21 -1.28 -6.89
CA TYR A 350 -4.84 -0.93 -5.53
C TYR A 350 -5.53 0.30 -4.95
N ILE A 351 -5.92 1.28 -5.76
CA ILE A 351 -6.63 2.48 -5.24
C ILE A 351 -8.01 2.11 -4.69
N GLU A 352 -8.61 0.99 -5.11
CA GLU A 352 -9.88 0.51 -4.58
C GLU A 352 -9.85 0.09 -3.10
N VAL A 353 -8.66 -0.11 -2.51
CA VAL A 353 -8.54 -0.38 -1.05
C VAL A 353 -8.41 0.89 -0.20
N SER A 354 -8.27 2.05 -0.84
CA SER A 354 -8.24 3.33 -0.15
C SER A 354 -9.67 3.79 0.16
N PRO A 355 -9.99 4.08 1.44
CA PRO A 355 -11.30 4.60 1.78
C PRO A 355 -11.53 5.96 1.11
N VAL A 356 -12.78 6.26 0.77
CA VAL A 356 -13.15 7.60 0.32
C VAL A 356 -13.11 8.53 1.55
N SER A 357 -12.12 9.40 1.62
CA SER A 357 -12.14 10.54 2.55
C SER A 357 -12.80 11.73 1.86
N TYR A 358 -13.92 12.21 2.40
CA TYR A 358 -14.48 13.51 2.01
C TYR A 358 -13.63 14.62 2.65
N SER A 359 -12.57 15.06 1.98
CA SER A 359 -11.92 16.34 2.31
C SER A 359 -12.68 17.45 1.60
N GLN A 360 -13.01 18.53 2.33
CA GLN A 360 -13.61 19.74 1.76
C GLN A 360 -12.66 20.52 0.82
N GLU A 361 -11.45 20.02 0.61
CA GLU A 361 -10.47 20.60 -0.32
C GLU A 361 -10.35 19.71 -1.55
N GLU A 362 -10.78 20.29 -2.67
CA GLU A 362 -10.70 19.79 -4.04
C GLU A 362 -9.24 19.52 -4.49
N ASN A 363 -9.12 18.65 -5.50
CA ASN A 363 -7.93 18.35 -6.29
C ASN A 363 -6.89 17.41 -5.66
N VAL A 364 -7.22 16.12 -5.62
CA VAL A 364 -6.19 15.08 -5.77
C VAL A 364 -5.75 15.11 -7.23
N SER A 365 -4.77 15.95 -7.55
CA SER A 365 -3.98 15.81 -8.76
C SER A 365 -3.07 14.60 -8.60
N LEU A 366 -3.51 13.43 -9.07
CA LEU A 366 -2.58 12.36 -9.42
C LEU A 366 -1.81 12.86 -10.65
N VAL A 367 -0.67 13.50 -10.39
CA VAL A 367 0.26 13.93 -11.43
C VAL A 367 0.91 12.66 -11.97
N GLY A 368 0.49 12.22 -13.14
CA GLY A 368 1.27 11.28 -13.93
C GLY A 368 2.57 11.96 -14.35
N GLN A 369 3.71 11.42 -13.91
CA GLN A 369 4.97 11.54 -14.61
C GLN A 369 5.31 10.21 -15.24
#